data_AF-A0A1Y5E4X7-F1
#
_entry.id   AF-A0A1Y5E4X7-F1
#
_cell.length_a   1.000
_cell.length_b   1.000
_cell.length_c   1.000
_cell.angle_alpha   90.00
_cell.angle_beta   90.00
_cell.angle_gamma   90.00
#
_symmetry.space_group_name_H-M   'P 1'
#
loop_
_entity.id
_entity.type
_entity.pdbx_description
1 polymer ?
#
loop_
_entity_poly.entity_id
_entity_poly.type
_entity_poly.pdbx_seq_one_letter_code
_entity_poly.pdbx_strand_id
1 'polypeptide(L)'
;MAKSYSDRNTIDLFSKTRGRPKTRPLTRKDQLKTNKRNQRLKEKKLGIKRVEITLEAETLEMLDQLCELDSIKRADWIASQVALMHAKPKIKKRLSEAQEVKEEVLEEE
;
A
#
# COMPACT_ATOMS: atom_id res chain seq x y z
N MET A 1 33.08 -28.49 7.47
CA MET A 1 31.74 -27.86 7.45
C MET A 1 31.56 -27.14 8.78
N ALA A 2 31.58 -25.80 8.80
CA ALA A 2 30.43 -24.89 8.61
C ALA A 2 29.40 -25.09 9.74
N LYS A 3 29.09 -24.12 10.60
CA LYS A 3 29.07 -22.65 10.45
C LYS A 3 29.53 -22.02 11.78
N SER A 4 30.53 -21.15 11.72
CA SER A 4 30.92 -20.28 12.83
C SER A 4 29.74 -19.37 13.20
N TYR A 5 29.15 -19.63 14.36
CA TYR A 5 28.23 -18.68 15.00
C TYR A 5 29.08 -17.53 15.51
N SER A 6 29.30 -16.51 14.65
CA SER A 6 29.90 -15.25 15.08
C SER A 6 28.98 -14.67 16.14
N ASP A 7 29.43 -14.74 17.38
CA ASP A 7 28.81 -14.10 18.52
C ASP A 7 28.71 -12.61 18.22
N ARG A 8 27.49 -12.09 18.00
CA ARG A 8 27.27 -10.69 17.59
C ARG A 8 27.16 -9.73 18.77
N ASN A 9 27.31 -10.23 19.99
CA ASN A 9 27.15 -9.45 21.22
C ASN A 9 28.46 -8.93 21.81
N THR A 10 29.59 -9.60 21.57
CA THR A 10 30.89 -9.12 22.05
C THR A 10 31.50 -8.19 21.01
N ILE A 11 31.53 -6.89 21.29
CA ILE A 11 32.21 -5.91 20.46
C ILE A 11 33.71 -6.14 20.61
N ASP A 12 34.40 -6.44 19.50
CA ASP A 12 35.86 -6.49 19.45
C ASP A 12 36.43 -5.07 19.63
N LEU A 13 36.84 -4.77 20.86
CA LEU A 13 37.41 -3.49 21.31
C LEU A 13 38.75 -3.14 20.65
N PHE A 14 39.39 -4.09 19.96
CA PHE A 14 40.71 -3.90 19.35
C PHE A 14 40.67 -3.91 17.81
N SER A 15 39.50 -4.15 17.20
CA SER A 15 39.37 -4.05 15.74
C SER A 15 39.39 -2.59 15.27
N LYS A 16 40.25 -2.25 14.30
CA LYS A 16 40.26 -0.94 13.59
C LYS A 16 39.05 -0.77 12.64
N THR A 17 37.93 -1.43 12.92
CA THR A 17 36.73 -1.31 12.09
C THR A 17 35.95 -0.09 12.54
N ARG A 18 35.65 0.82 11.60
CA ARG A 18 34.68 1.89 11.85
C ARG A 18 33.37 1.19 12.22
N GLY A 19 32.93 1.34 13.48
CA GLY A 19 31.63 0.85 13.93
C GLY A 19 30.49 1.35 13.04
N ARG A 20 29.27 0.83 13.28
CA ARG A 20 28.01 1.11 12.56
C ARG A 20 28.06 2.47 11.83
N PRO A 21 27.89 2.51 10.49
CA PRO A 21 27.95 3.75 9.73
C PRO A 21 27.11 4.86 10.39
N LYS A 22 27.75 6.00 10.68
CA LYS A 22 27.09 7.21 11.23
C LYS A 22 25.86 7.65 10.42
N THR A 23 25.71 7.15 9.20
CA THR A 23 24.66 7.48 8.23
C THR A 23 23.27 6.93 8.57
N ARG A 24 23.11 6.01 9.53
CA ARG A 24 21.78 5.64 10.07
C ARG A 24 21.73 5.78 11.60
N PRO A 25 21.74 7.03 12.10
CA PRO A 25 21.81 7.35 13.53
C PRO A 25 20.49 7.13 14.28
N LEU A 26 19.40 6.85 13.55
CA LEU A 26 18.06 6.71 14.12
C LEU A 26 17.91 5.40 14.88
N THR A 27 17.16 5.47 15.98
CA THR A 27 16.69 4.29 16.70
C THR A 27 15.75 3.46 15.81
N ARG A 28 15.57 2.18 16.14
CA ARG A 28 14.68 1.29 15.36
C ARG A 28 13.26 1.84 15.24
N LYS A 29 12.75 2.46 16.32
CA LYS A 29 11.41 3.09 16.35
C LYS A 29 11.32 4.25 15.37
N ASP A 30 12.32 5.13 15.34
CA ASP A 30 12.33 6.30 14.45
C ASP A 30 12.58 5.92 12.99
N GLN A 31 13.36 4.86 12.77
CA GLN A 31 13.54 4.27 11.45
C GLN A 31 12.21 3.75 10.87
N LEU A 32 11.39 3.04 11.67
CA LEU A 32 10.09 2.56 11.23
C LEU A 32 9.12 3.71 10.90
N LYS A 33 9.12 4.78 11.71
CA LYS A 33 8.32 6.00 11.43
C LYS A 33 8.74 6.64 10.10
N THR A 34 10.04 6.79 9.88
CA THR A 34 10.61 7.37 8.64
C THR A 34 10.27 6.52 7.43
N ASN A 35 10.43 5.19 7.51
CA ASN A 35 10.08 4.28 6.44
C ASN A 35 8.58 4.37 6.08
N LYS A 36 7.70 4.40 7.09
CA LYS A 36 6.25 4.52 6.87
C LYS A 36 5.89 5.86 6.23
N ARG A 37 6.55 6.95 6.62
CA ARG A 37 6.37 8.27 5.98
C ARG A 37 6.81 8.24 4.51
N ASN A 38 7.97 7.68 4.22
CA ASN A 38 8.48 7.56 2.85
C ASN A 38 7.57 6.68 1.98
N GLN A 39 7.04 5.60 2.54
CA GLN A 39 6.03 4.77 1.88
C GLN A 39 4.79 5.58 1.51
N ARG A 40 4.20 6.31 2.46
CA ARG A 40 3.03 7.16 2.20
C ARG A 40 3.31 8.26 1.17
N LEU A 41 4.49 8.87 1.22
CA LEU A 41 4.90 9.88 0.23
C LEU A 41 5.02 9.27 -1.17
N LYS A 42 5.57 8.05 -1.28
CA LYS A 42 5.64 7.33 -2.54
C LYS A 42 4.25 6.97 -3.05
N GLU A 43 3.38 6.43 -2.20
CA GLU A 43 1.99 6.12 -2.54
C GLU A 43 1.24 7.37 -3.03
N LYS A 44 1.39 8.51 -2.34
CA LYS A 44 0.81 9.79 -2.75
C LYS A 44 1.32 10.26 -4.12
N LYS A 45 2.62 10.14 -4.38
CA LYS A 45 3.22 10.46 -5.69
C LYS A 45 2.71 9.55 -6.80
N LEU A 46 2.40 8.29 -6.49
CA LEU A 46 1.80 7.33 -7.42
C LEU A 46 0.27 7.53 -7.58
N GLY A 47 -0.33 8.49 -6.88
CA GLY A 47 -1.78 8.73 -6.92
C GLY A 47 -2.61 7.66 -6.18
N ILE A 48 -1.98 6.76 -5.43
CA ILE A 48 -2.67 5.71 -4.68
C ILE A 48 -3.39 6.34 -3.49
N LYS A 49 -4.71 6.20 -3.44
CA LYS A 49 -5.55 6.66 -2.33
C LYS A 49 -5.99 5.47 -1.49
N ARG A 50 -6.07 5.67 -0.17
CA ARG A 50 -6.60 4.67 0.77
C ARG A 50 -8.05 5.00 1.06
N VAL A 51 -8.90 3.99 0.99
CA VAL A 51 -10.34 4.09 1.29
C VAL A 51 -10.61 3.13 2.45
N GLU A 52 -11.24 3.65 3.50
CA GLU A 52 -11.72 2.86 4.63
C GLU A 52 -13.22 2.61 4.41
N ILE A 53 -13.65 1.35 4.46
CA ILE A 53 -15.02 0.92 4.15
C ILE A 53 -15.47 -0.06 5.23
N THR A 54 -16.70 0.08 5.70
CA THR A 54 -17.36 -0.88 6.58
C THR A 54 -18.20 -1.84 5.72
N LEU A 55 -18.01 -3.13 5.89
CA LEU A 55 -18.70 -4.19 5.16
C LEU A 55 -19.27 -5.20 6.14
N GLU A 56 -20.26 -5.97 5.70
CA GLU A 56 -20.78 -7.11 6.45
C GLU A 56 -19.74 -8.24 6.51
N ALA A 57 -19.66 -8.93 7.65
CA ALA A 57 -18.65 -9.96 7.89
C ALA A 57 -18.71 -11.11 6.87
N GLU A 58 -19.92 -11.56 6.54
CA GLU A 58 -20.15 -12.64 5.56
C GLU A 58 -19.62 -12.24 4.17
N THR A 59 -19.87 -11.00 3.74
CA THR A 59 -19.37 -10.50 2.45
C THR A 59 -17.85 -10.43 2.39
N LEU A 60 -17.21 -10.12 3.53
CA LEU A 60 -15.74 -10.08 3.63
C LEU A 60 -15.16 -11.49 3.52
N GLU A 61 -15.79 -12.47 4.16
CA GLU A 61 -15.34 -13.87 4.14
C GLU A 61 -15.44 -14.46 2.73
N MET A 62 -16.56 -14.23 2.04
CA MET A 62 -16.71 -14.62 0.63
C MET A 62 -15.64 -13.98 -0.26
N LEU A 63 -15.33 -12.70 -0.02
CA LEU A 63 -14.27 -12.00 -0.77
C LEU A 63 -12.88 -12.61 -0.50
N ASP A 64 -12.56 -12.92 0.75
CA ASP A 64 -11.28 -13.54 1.11
C ASP A 64 -11.14 -14.93 0.47
N GLN A 65 -12.19 -15.75 0.46
CA GLN A 65 -12.20 -17.05 -0.22
C GLN A 65 -11.94 -16.93 -1.73
N LEU A 66 -12.59 -15.99 -2.41
CA LEU A 66 -12.34 -15.72 -3.83
C LEU A 66 -10.90 -15.26 -4.08
N CYS A 67 -10.37 -14.40 -3.21
CA CYS A 67 -8.99 -13.92 -3.31
C CYS A 67 -7.96 -15.04 -3.09
N GLU A 68 -8.24 -15.98 -2.18
CA GLU A 68 -7.38 -17.14 -1.92
C GLU A 68 -7.35 -18.10 -3.11
N LEU A 69 -8.51 -18.38 -3.71
CA LEU A 69 -8.61 -19.23 -4.92
C LEU A 69 -7.79 -18.65 -6.08
N ASP A 70 -7.90 -17.34 -6.30
CA ASP A 70 -7.18 -16.66 -7.38
C ASP A 70 -5.73 -16.32 -7.02
N SER A 71 -5.32 -16.48 -5.74
CA SER A 71 -4.03 -16.03 -5.20
C SER A 71 -3.75 -14.53 -5.42
N ILE A 72 -4.80 -13.71 -5.34
CA ILE A 72 -4.76 -12.25 -5.57
C ILE A 72 -5.06 -11.50 -4.26
N LYS A 73 -4.52 -10.29 -4.10
CA LYS A 73 -4.85 -9.44 -2.95
C LYS A 73 -6.24 -8.83 -3.12
N ARG A 74 -6.99 -8.69 -2.01
CA ARG A 74 -8.30 -8.01 -1.97
C ARG A 74 -8.35 -6.69 -2.76
N ALA A 75 -7.35 -5.83 -2.58
CA ALA A 75 -7.30 -4.53 -3.26
C ALA A 75 -7.21 -4.67 -4.79
N ASP A 76 -6.43 -5.64 -5.27
CA ASP A 76 -6.23 -5.90 -6.70
C ASP A 76 -7.50 -6.53 -7.31
N TRP A 77 -8.18 -7.41 -6.58
CA TRP A 77 -9.47 -7.98 -6.98
C TRP A 77 -10.56 -6.92 -7.09
N ILE A 78 -10.68 -6.02 -6.10
CA ILE A 78 -11.66 -4.91 -6.17
C ILE A 78 -11.35 -4.00 -7.36
N ALA A 79 -10.08 -3.67 -7.58
CA ALA A 79 -9.67 -2.85 -8.72
C ALA A 79 -10.02 -3.50 -10.07
N SER A 80 -9.85 -4.81 -10.20
CA SER A 80 -10.21 -5.54 -11.43
C SER A 80 -11.71 -5.55 -11.67
N GLN A 81 -12.53 -5.74 -10.63
CA GLN A 81 -13.99 -5.67 -10.74
C GLN A 81 -14.47 -4.27 -11.13
N VAL A 82 -13.90 -3.22 -10.55
CA VAL A 82 -14.22 -1.84 -10.92
C VAL A 82 -13.86 -1.57 -12.39
N ALA A 83 -12.69 -2.02 -12.85
CA ALA A 83 -12.27 -1.87 -14.24
C ALA A 83 -13.21 -2.62 -15.22
N LEU A 84 -13.60 -3.85 -14.87
CA LEU A 84 -14.54 -4.65 -15.67
C LEU A 84 -15.92 -3.99 -15.76
N MET A 85 -16.41 -3.44 -14.66
CA MET A 85 -17.68 -2.71 -14.64
C MET A 85 -17.58 -1.42 -15.45
N HIS A 86 -16.49 -0.67 -15.33
CA HIS A 86 -16.24 0.53 -16.12
C HIS A 86 -16.15 0.26 -17.63
N ALA A 87 -15.68 -0.92 -18.04
CA ALA A 87 -15.59 -1.28 -19.46
C ALA A 87 -16.97 -1.37 -20.14
N LYS A 88 -18.05 -1.64 -19.39
CA LYS A 88 -19.40 -1.82 -19.94
C LYS A 88 -19.93 -0.50 -20.54
N PRO A 89 -20.48 -0.51 -21.78
CA PRO A 89 -20.83 0.72 -22.51
C PRO A 89 -21.95 1.51 -21.83
N LYS A 90 -22.95 0.84 -21.25
CA LYS A 90 -24.03 1.48 -20.49
C LYS A 90 -23.51 2.26 -19.28
N ILE A 91 -22.47 1.72 -18.63
CA ILE A 91 -21.88 2.32 -17.43
C ILE A 91 -21.05 3.54 -17.82
N LYS A 92 -20.27 3.46 -18.91
CA LYS A 92 -19.54 4.62 -19.45
C LYS A 92 -20.45 5.80 -19.77
N LYS A 93 -21.59 5.54 -20.42
CA LYS A 93 -22.55 6.60 -20.77
C LYS A 93 -23.11 7.32 -19.53
N ARG A 94 -23.48 6.56 -18.48
CA ARG A 94 -23.95 7.15 -17.22
C ARG A 94 -22.87 7.96 -16.49
N LEU A 95 -21.61 7.53 -16.61
CA LEU A 95 -20.48 8.24 -16.00
C LEU A 95 -20.18 9.56 -16.69
N SER A 96 -20.22 9.61 -18.03
CA SER A 96 -20.06 10.88 -18.75
C SER A 96 -21.17 11.88 -18.41
N GLU A 97 -22.43 11.41 -18.38
CA GLU A 97 -23.58 12.21 -17.96
C GLU A 97 -23.40 12.76 -16.53
N ALA A 98 -22.88 11.95 -15.60
CA ALA A 98 -22.62 12.39 -14.22
C ALA A 98 -21.43 13.35 -14.09
N GLN A 99 -20.47 13.33 -15.01
CA GLN A 99 -19.34 14.27 -15.03
C GLN A 99 -19.75 15.64 -15.55
N GLU A 100 -20.56 15.69 -16.60
CA GLU A 100 -21.11 16.94 -17.17
C GLU A 100 -21.92 17.71 -16.12
N VAL A 101 -22.82 17.02 -15.42
CA VAL A 101 -23.61 17.63 -14.32
C VAL A 101 -22.73 18.19 -13.20
N LYS A 102 -21.58 17.57 -12.94
CA LYS A 102 -20.67 17.98 -11.87
C LYS A 102 -19.82 19.20 -12.25
N GLU A 103 -19.51 19.35 -13.54
CA GLU A 103 -18.81 20.53 -14.07
C GLU A 103 -19.76 21.73 -14.13
N GLU A 104 -21.02 21.54 -14.57
CA GLU A 104 -22.03 22.61 -14.58
C GLU A 104 -22.28 23.19 -13.18
N VAL A 105 -22.44 22.34 -12.16
CA VAL A 105 -22.64 22.80 -10.77
C VAL A 105 -21.43 23.56 -10.22
N LEU A 106 -20.21 23.28 -10.70
CA LEU A 106 -19.00 23.97 -10.27
C LEU A 106 -18.78 25.31 -10.99
N GLU A 107 -19.43 25.52 -12.14
CA GLU A 107 -19.41 26.78 -12.88
C GLU A 107 -20.52 27.75 -12.43
N GLU A 108 -21.58 27.24 -11.79
CA GLU A 108 -22.66 28.05 -11.20
C GLU A 108 -22.40 28.54 -9.77
N GLU A 109 -21.37 28.02 -9.06
CA GLU A 109 -20.91 28.48 -7.73
C GLU A 109 -19.71 29.46 -7.81
#